data_AF-A0A2U1KSI4-F1
#
_entry.id   AF-A0A2U1KSI4-F1
#
_cell.length_a   1.000
_cell.length_b   1.000
_cell.length_c   1.000
_cell.angle_alpha   90.00
_cell.angle_beta   90.00
_cell.angle_gamma   90.00
#
_symmetry.space_group_name_H-M   'P 1'
#
loop_
_entity.id
_entity.type
_entity.pdbx_description
1 polymer ?
#
loop_
_entity_poly.entity_id
_entity_poly.type
_entity_poly.pdbx_seq_one_letter_code
_entity_poly.pdbx_strand_id
1 'polypeptide(L)'
;MDPYAEHNHPHILLLQIGNTFCKLPGGRLKPGEKRKLTSKLAANSTGLQPDWQIGECVAVWWRPNFETIMYPYCPPHMTKTKEYFAVPKILKLLAVPLFELYDNVQRYGPVISTIPQQLSRFQCAMFQA
;
A
#
# COMPACT_ATOMS: atom_id res chain seq x y z
N MET A 1 11.71 -14.24 -14.17
CA MET A 1 12.53 -13.46 -13.22
C MET A 1 12.33 -12.01 -13.57
N ASP A 2 12.00 -11.18 -12.58
CA ASP A 2 11.83 -9.74 -12.78
C ASP A 2 13.23 -9.09 -12.88
N PRO A 3 13.61 -8.48 -14.01
CA PRO A 3 14.95 -7.94 -14.21
C PRO A 3 15.30 -6.78 -13.25
N TYR A 4 14.31 -6.23 -12.52
CA TYR A 4 14.53 -5.13 -11.59
C TYR A 4 14.79 -5.58 -10.14
N ALA A 5 14.59 -6.87 -9.84
CA ALA A 5 14.92 -7.44 -8.53
C ALA A 5 16.44 -7.48 -8.26
N GLU A 6 17.27 -7.37 -9.31
CA GLU A 6 18.75 -7.41 -9.23
C GLU A 6 19.38 -6.04 -8.95
N HIS A 7 18.60 -4.95 -9.06
CA HIS A 7 19.08 -3.61 -8.76
C HIS A 7 18.56 -3.18 -7.40
N ASN A 8 19.48 -2.71 -6.55
CA ASN A 8 19.30 -2.38 -5.13
C ASN A 8 18.36 -1.16 -4.92
N HIS A 9 17.12 -1.25 -5.42
CA HIS A 9 16.09 -0.22 -5.38
C HIS A 9 14.96 -0.63 -4.43
N PRO A 10 14.38 0.34 -3.70
CA PRO A 10 13.22 0.08 -2.86
C PRO A 10 12.01 -0.33 -3.72
N HIS A 11 11.32 -1.38 -3.28
CA HIS A 11 10.09 -1.89 -3.88
C HIS A 11 8.93 -1.81 -2.89
N ILE A 12 7.72 -1.61 -3.41
CA ILE A 12 6.47 -1.59 -2.63
C ILE A 12 5.65 -2.83 -2.98
N LEU A 13 5.13 -3.48 -1.93
CA LEU A 13 4.22 -4.61 -2.09
C LEU A 13 2.81 -4.12 -2.40
N LEU A 14 2.29 -4.53 -3.56
CA LEU A 14 0.94 -4.24 -4.04
C LEU A 14 0.15 -5.53 -4.29
N LEU A 15 -1.16 -5.45 -4.11
CA LEU A 15 -2.09 -6.51 -4.47
C LEU A 15 -2.72 -6.20 -5.82
N GLN A 16 -2.45 -7.04 -6.83
CA GLN A 16 -3.03 -6.93 -8.16
C GLN A 16 -4.39 -7.63 -8.22
N ILE A 17 -5.40 -6.91 -8.72
CA ILE A 17 -6.74 -7.41 -9.04
C ILE A 17 -6.85 -7.50 -10.57
N GLY A 18 -6.99 -8.72 -11.10
CA GLY A 18 -6.93 -8.95 -12.55
C GLY A 18 -5.56 -8.59 -13.12
N ASN A 19 -5.53 -7.92 -14.28
CA ASN A 19 -4.28 -7.53 -14.94
C ASN A 19 -3.96 -6.04 -14.83
N THR A 20 -4.94 -5.20 -14.48
CA THR A 20 -4.81 -3.73 -14.62
C THR A 20 -4.88 -2.95 -13.31
N PHE A 21 -5.46 -3.51 -12.25
CA PHE A 21 -5.66 -2.78 -11.01
C PHE A 21 -4.72 -3.23 -9.91
N CYS A 22 -4.12 -2.28 -9.20
CA CYS A 22 -3.31 -2.53 -8.01
C CYS A 22 -3.93 -1.84 -6.78
N LYS A 23 -3.79 -2.46 -5.61
CA LYS A 23 -4.22 -1.89 -4.32
C LYS A 23 -3.16 -2.14 -3.26
N LEU A 24 -3.05 -1.22 -2.30
CA LEU A 24 -2.23 -1.46 -1.12
C LEU A 24 -2.79 -2.60 -0.26
N PRO A 25 -1.92 -3.42 0.36
CA PRO A 25 -2.35 -4.40 1.35
C PRO A 25 -2.89 -3.68 2.59
N GLY A 26 -4.20 -3.64 2.72
CA GLY A 26 -4.83 -3.07 3.91
C GLY A 26 -6.33 -3.31 3.99
N GLY A 27 -7.03 -2.48 4.76
CA GLY A 27 -8.47 -2.53 4.93
C GLY A 27 -8.87 -1.83 6.22
N ARG A 28 -10.13 -1.97 6.62
CA ARG A 28 -10.58 -1.46 7.93
C ARG A 28 -9.81 -2.17 9.03
N LEU A 29 -9.12 -1.40 9.86
CA LEU A 29 -8.46 -1.86 11.06
C LEU A 29 -9.27 -1.41 12.26
N LYS A 30 -9.47 -2.29 13.25
CA LYS A 30 -9.79 -1.83 14.59
C LYS A 30 -8.49 -1.31 15.24
N PRO A 31 -8.57 -0.37 16.19
CA PRO A 31 -7.40 0.08 16.94
C PRO A 31 -6.59 -1.11 17.49
N GLY A 32 -5.29 -1.15 17.20
CA GLY A 32 -4.37 -2.19 17.69
C GLY A 32 -4.31 -3.51 16.90
N GLU A 33 -5.05 -3.68 15.79
CA GLU A 33 -5.06 -4.96 15.06
C GLU A 33 -3.99 -5.07 13.96
N LYS A 34 -2.99 -5.96 14.14
CA LYS A 34 -2.06 -6.42 13.08
C LYS A 34 -2.70 -7.45 12.12
N ARG A 35 -3.93 -7.89 12.41
CA ARG A 35 -4.63 -9.00 11.73
C ARG A 35 -4.66 -8.89 10.20
N LYS A 36 -4.71 -7.67 9.65
CA LYS A 36 -4.85 -7.47 8.21
C LYS A 36 -3.58 -7.80 7.44
N LEU A 37 -2.41 -7.48 8.01
CA LEU A 37 -1.11 -7.86 7.45
C LEU A 37 -1.01 -9.37 7.39
N THR A 38 -1.29 -10.06 8.51
CA THR A 38 -1.34 -11.53 8.55
C THR A 38 -2.30 -12.09 7.51
N SER A 39 -3.54 -11.60 7.45
CA SER A 39 -4.56 -12.15 6.52
C SER A 39 -4.26 -11.95 5.04
N LYS A 40 -3.37 -11.01 4.68
CA LYS A 40 -3.09 -10.60 3.30
C LYS A 40 -1.70 -10.97 2.82
N LEU A 41 -0.74 -11.07 3.73
CA LEU A 41 0.68 -11.22 3.41
C LEU A 41 1.33 -12.42 4.11
N ALA A 42 0.76 -12.96 5.20
CA ALA A 42 1.35 -14.14 5.83
C ALA A 42 1.06 -15.41 5.02
N ALA A 43 2.00 -16.35 5.04
CA ALA A 43 1.80 -17.68 4.49
C ALA A 43 0.73 -18.45 5.30
N ASN A 44 0.02 -19.35 4.63
CA ASN A 44 -1.03 -20.17 5.26
C ASN A 44 -0.49 -21.29 6.20
N SER A 45 0.81 -21.29 6.49
CA SER A 45 1.48 -22.25 7.36
C SER A 45 1.43 -21.80 8.82
N THR A 46 0.87 -22.63 9.69
CA THR A 46 0.68 -22.39 11.14
C THR A 46 1.97 -22.10 11.92
N GLY A 47 3.15 -22.47 11.40
CA GLY A 47 4.45 -22.24 12.04
C GLY A 47 5.20 -20.97 11.62
N LEU A 48 4.73 -20.22 10.60
CA LEU A 48 5.40 -19.04 10.06
C LEU A 48 4.48 -17.82 10.18
N GLN A 49 4.21 -17.40 11.41
CA GLN A 49 3.54 -16.13 11.67
C GLN A 49 4.60 -15.02 11.75
N PRO A 50 4.61 -14.06 10.81
CA PRO A 50 5.55 -12.95 10.87
C PRO A 50 5.24 -12.08 12.09
N ASP A 51 6.26 -11.68 12.84
CA ASP A 51 6.12 -10.61 13.83
C ASP A 51 6.14 -9.25 13.11
N TRP A 52 4.96 -8.80 12.69
CA TRP A 52 4.83 -7.55 11.94
C TRP A 52 5.27 -6.35 12.78
N GLN A 53 6.25 -5.60 12.31
CA GLN A 53 6.61 -4.30 12.85
C GLN A 53 5.89 -3.21 12.05
N ILE A 54 5.10 -2.37 12.74
CA ILE A 54 4.42 -1.23 12.12
C ILE A 54 5.28 0.00 12.41
N GLY A 55 5.79 0.62 11.34
CA GLY A 55 6.54 1.87 11.42
C GLY A 55 5.65 3.09 11.60
N GLU A 56 6.22 4.27 11.36
CA GLU A 56 5.50 5.53 11.43
C GLU A 56 4.47 5.71 10.29
N CYS A 57 3.52 6.62 10.50
CA CYS A 57 2.55 6.99 9.46
C CYS A 57 3.28 7.74 8.33
N VAL A 58 3.18 7.21 7.11
CA VAL A 58 3.81 7.81 5.93
C VAL A 58 2.93 8.91 5.34
N ALA A 59 1.60 8.71 5.28
CA ALA A 59 0.65 9.69 4.75
C ALA A 59 -0.80 9.33 5.12
N VAL A 60 -1.68 10.34 5.04
CA VAL A 60 -3.13 10.21 5.28
C VAL A 60 -3.87 10.79 4.09
N TRP A 61 -4.84 10.05 3.57
CA TRP A 61 -5.73 10.50 2.52
C TRP A 61 -7.18 10.52 3.01
N TRP A 62 -7.91 11.55 2.60
CA TRP A 62 -9.31 11.78 2.95
C TRP A 62 -10.19 11.61 1.73
N ARG A 63 -11.23 10.80 1.86
CA ARG A 63 -12.27 10.64 0.84
C ARG A 63 -13.58 11.30 1.30
N PRO A 64 -13.92 12.50 0.80
CA PRO A 64 -15.11 13.22 1.25
C PRO A 64 -16.42 12.67 0.70
N ASN A 65 -16.40 12.16 -0.53
CA ASN A 65 -17.59 11.68 -1.24
C ASN A 65 -17.40 10.21 -1.64
N PHE A 66 -18.45 9.56 -2.18
CA PHE A 66 -18.34 8.21 -2.74
C PHE A 66 -17.59 8.15 -4.09
N GLU A 67 -16.70 9.11 -4.33
CA GLU A 67 -15.89 9.22 -5.53
C GLU A 67 -14.52 8.55 -5.35
N THR A 68 -13.79 8.40 -6.46
CA THR A 68 -12.45 7.80 -6.47
C THR A 68 -11.36 8.76 -5.98
N ILE A 69 -11.64 10.07 -6.02
CA ILE A 69 -10.70 11.13 -5.64
C ILE A 69 -10.49 11.10 -4.12
N MET A 70 -9.23 11.22 -3.72
CA MET A 70 -8.83 11.38 -2.32
C MET A 70 -7.92 12.60 -2.20
N TYR A 71 -7.93 13.23 -1.03
CA TYR A 71 -7.18 14.45 -0.75
C TYR A 71 -6.15 14.21 0.35
N PRO A 72 -4.91 14.72 0.23
CA PRO A 72 -3.89 14.59 1.27
C PRO A 72 -4.10 15.54 2.47
N TYR A 73 -5.30 16.10 2.62
CA TYR A 73 -5.70 17.00 3.69
C TYR A 73 -7.18 16.78 4.03
N CYS A 74 -7.58 17.14 5.26
CA CYS A 74 -8.98 17.09 5.67
C CYS A 74 -9.76 18.24 5.01
N PRO A 75 -10.79 17.98 4.19
CA PRO A 75 -11.58 19.04 3.58
C PRO A 75 -12.37 19.85 4.64
N PRO A 76 -12.57 21.17 4.45
CA PRO A 76 -13.09 22.08 5.49
C PRO A 76 -14.46 21.76 6.11
N HIS A 77 -15.28 20.91 5.48
CA HIS A 77 -16.67 20.63 5.88
C HIS A 77 -16.94 19.15 6.22
N MET A 78 -15.90 18.34 6.38
CA MET A 78 -16.01 16.93 6.71
C MET A 78 -16.16 16.70 8.22
N THR A 79 -17.35 16.31 8.69
CA THR A 79 -17.60 15.93 10.10
C THR A 79 -17.64 14.42 10.34
N LYS A 80 -17.77 13.57 9.30
CA LYS A 80 -17.71 12.09 9.41
C LYS A 80 -17.16 11.46 8.13
N THR A 81 -16.07 10.71 8.25
CA THR A 81 -15.56 9.86 7.15
C THR A 81 -16.33 8.54 7.12
N LYS A 82 -16.96 8.24 5.98
CA LYS A 82 -17.61 6.95 5.71
C LYS A 82 -16.73 6.14 4.77
N GLU A 83 -15.83 5.33 5.31
CA GLU A 83 -15.01 4.46 4.45
C GLU A 83 -15.42 2.98 4.54
N TYR A 84 -15.95 2.48 3.42
CA TYR A 84 -16.29 1.07 3.25
C TYR A 84 -15.44 0.42 2.14
N PHE A 85 -14.36 -0.29 2.52
CA PHE A 85 -13.60 -1.12 1.58
C PHE A 85 -13.77 -2.61 1.88
N ALA A 86 -14.37 -3.34 0.94
CA ALA A 86 -14.36 -4.80 0.88
C ALA A 86 -13.33 -5.26 -0.17
N VAL A 87 -12.67 -6.39 0.09
CA VAL A 87 -11.59 -6.92 -0.76
C VAL A 87 -11.92 -8.37 -1.13
N PRO A 88 -12.03 -8.72 -2.43
CA PRO A 88 -12.23 -10.10 -2.88
C PRO A 88 -11.03 -11.00 -2.59
N LYS A 89 -11.28 -12.31 -2.46
CA LYS A 89 -10.33 -13.33 -1.96
C LYS A 89 -9.26 -13.84 -2.96
N ILE A 90 -9.11 -13.24 -4.14
CA ILE A 90 -8.16 -13.72 -5.16
C ILE A 90 -7.36 -12.54 -5.69
N LEU A 91 -6.18 -12.29 -5.13
CA LEU A 91 -5.26 -11.20 -5.51
C LEU A 91 -3.83 -11.73 -5.63
N LYS A 92 -3.09 -11.26 -6.64
CA LYS A 92 -1.65 -11.57 -6.79
C LYS A 92 -0.84 -10.53 -6.03
N LEU A 93 0.24 -10.96 -5.35
CA LEU A 93 1.18 -10.05 -4.70
C LEU A 93 2.27 -9.66 -5.70
N LEU A 94 2.50 -8.36 -5.86
CA LEU A 94 3.54 -7.77 -6.72
C LEU A 94 4.50 -6.95 -5.87
N ALA A 95 5.80 -7.02 -6.17
CA ALA A 95 6.79 -6.05 -5.71
C ALA A 95 7.03 -5.06 -6.85
N VAL A 96 6.70 -3.79 -6.65
CA VAL A 96 6.79 -2.76 -7.69
C VAL A 96 7.85 -1.73 -7.28
N PRO A 97 8.88 -1.49 -8.11
CA PRO A 97 9.94 -0.53 -7.77
C PRO A 97 9.39 0.90 -7.73
N LEU A 98 9.96 1.75 -6.88
CA LEU A 98 9.46 3.13 -6.70
C LEU A 98 9.44 3.93 -8.01
N PHE A 99 10.39 3.71 -8.92
CA PHE A 99 10.43 4.43 -10.20
C PHE A 99 9.26 4.08 -11.14
N GLU A 100 8.69 2.88 -11.04
CA GLU A 100 7.52 2.48 -11.85
C GLU A 100 6.24 3.13 -11.32
N LEU A 101 6.19 3.46 -10.02
CA LEU A 101 5.07 4.12 -9.38
C LEU A 101 5.07 5.64 -9.65
N TYR A 102 6.26 6.25 -9.68
CA TYR A 102 6.40 7.70 -9.74
C TYR A 102 5.68 8.29 -10.96
N ASP A 103 4.76 9.21 -10.67
CA ASP A 103 3.95 9.93 -11.67
C ASP A 103 3.09 9.04 -12.60
N ASN A 104 2.91 7.77 -12.25
CA ASN A 104 2.14 6.81 -13.04
C ASN A 104 0.69 6.69 -12.54
N VAL A 105 -0.02 7.82 -12.53
CA VAL A 105 -1.40 7.93 -12.06
C VAL A 105 -2.35 7.06 -12.90
N GLN A 106 -2.09 6.92 -14.20
CA GLN A 106 -2.95 6.14 -15.09
C GLN A 106 -3.02 4.65 -14.69
N ARG A 107 -1.90 4.08 -14.25
CA ARG A 107 -1.82 2.66 -13.88
C ARG A 107 -2.10 2.41 -12.39
N TYR A 108 -1.60 3.28 -11.51
CA TYR A 108 -1.62 3.05 -10.06
C TYR A 108 -2.60 3.94 -9.30
N GLY A 109 -3.20 4.93 -9.96
CA GLY A 109 -4.10 5.90 -9.34
C GLY A 109 -3.37 6.96 -8.52
N PRO A 110 -4.10 7.98 -8.04
CA PRO A 110 -3.51 9.19 -7.44
C PRO A 110 -2.87 8.97 -6.07
N VAL A 111 -3.20 7.87 -5.39
CA VAL A 111 -2.59 7.55 -4.08
C VAL A 111 -1.25 6.84 -4.27
N ILE A 112 -1.26 5.70 -4.96
CA ILE A 112 -0.07 4.83 -5.07
C ILE A 112 1.05 5.53 -5.85
N SER A 113 0.72 6.30 -6.89
CA SER A 113 1.70 7.03 -7.70
C SER A 113 2.45 8.14 -6.94
N THR A 114 1.94 8.55 -5.77
CA THR A 114 2.57 9.57 -4.91
C THR A 114 3.41 8.99 -3.77
N ILE A 115 3.41 7.66 -3.60
CA ILE A 115 4.19 6.97 -2.55
C ILE A 115 5.69 7.29 -2.64
N PRO A 116 6.34 7.32 -3.82
CA PRO A 116 7.76 7.66 -3.90
C PRO A 116 8.09 9.01 -3.26
N GLN A 117 7.23 10.03 -3.45
CA GLN A 117 7.38 11.34 -2.85
C GLN A 117 7.24 11.28 -1.32
N GLN A 118 6.28 10.51 -0.80
CA GLN A 118 6.10 10.38 0.65
C GLN A 118 7.25 9.63 1.32
N LEU A 119 7.85 8.67 0.61
CA LEU A 119 8.99 7.90 1.10
C LEU A 119 10.34 8.59 0.93
N SER A 120 10.40 9.68 0.15
CA SER A 120 11.65 10.41 -0.10
C SER A 120 12.35 10.94 1.15
N ARG A 121 11.61 11.13 2.26
CA ARG A 121 12.15 11.56 3.55
C ARG A 121 12.87 10.44 4.33
N PHE A 122 12.72 9.19 3.93
CA PHE A 122 13.32 8.05 4.61
C PHE A 122 14.65 7.67 3.98
N GLN A 123 15.66 7.43 4.80
CA GLN A 123 16.89 6.80 4.36
C GLN A 123 16.70 5.27 4.38
N CYS A 124 16.46 4.68 3.21
CA CYS A 124 16.47 3.22 3.09
C CYS A 124 17.93 2.73 3.17
N ALA A 125 18.34 2.22 4.32
CA ALA A 125 19.58 1.47 4.45
C ALA A 125 19.41 0.14 3.70
N MET A 126 19.84 0.11 2.44
CA MET A 126 19.84 -1.11 1.65
C MET A 126 21.05 -1.94 2.09
N PHE A 127 20.81 -2.98 2.88
CA PHE A 127 21.85 -3.92 3.28
C PHE A 127 22.31 -4.69 2.03
N GLN A 128 23.58 -4.52 1.66
CA GLN A 128 24.23 -5.43 0.72
C GLN A 128 24.36 -6.78 1.43
N ALA A 129 23.76 -7.82 0.85
CA ALA A 129 23.97 -9.21 1.26
C ALA A 129 25.33 -9.70 0.75
#